data_AF-R0HP79-F1
#
_entry.id   AF-R0HP79-F1
#
_cell.length_a   1.000
_cell.length_b   1.000
_cell.length_c   1.000
_cell.angle_alpha   90.00
_cell.angle_beta   90.00
_cell.angle_gamma   90.00
#
_symmetry.space_group_name_H-M   'P 1'
#
loop_
_entity.id
_entity.type
_entity.pdbx_description
1 polymer ?
#
loop_
_entity_poly.entity_id
_entity_poly.type
_entity_poly.pdbx_seq_one_letter_code
_entity_poly.pdbx_strand_id
1 'polypeptide(L)'
;MSLNIKTITQKKSIIILKMNFISYSSHILIILAALVGVLVVPSKAQDSPQDYVNAHNQARAQVGVGPMQWDEGIAAYARSYVDRLKGDCNSVHSGGPYGENLAGGGNSGDFSGVDAVNLWVNEKAEYNPVSNTCNRECRHYTQVVWRKSVRIGCAKVRCNNGGTIISCNYDPPGNYVGEKPY
;
A
#
# COMPACT_ATOMS: atom_id res chain seq x y z
N MET A 1 -43.15 70.96 14.74
CA MET A 1 -42.01 70.04 14.62
C MET A 1 -42.56 68.65 14.30
N SER A 2 -42.88 68.36 13.04
CA SER A 2 -43.43 67.05 12.64
C SER A 2 -42.30 66.21 12.04
N LEU A 3 -41.83 65.22 12.79
CA LEU A 3 -40.95 64.20 12.23
C LEU A 3 -41.74 63.42 11.16
N ASN A 4 -41.17 63.36 9.95
CA ASN A 4 -41.79 62.74 8.79
C ASN A 4 -41.85 61.21 8.96
N ILE A 5 -43.01 60.71 9.38
CA ILE A 5 -43.28 59.30 9.70
C ILE A 5 -42.91 58.39 8.52
N LYS A 6 -43.11 58.82 7.26
CA LYS A 6 -42.76 58.04 6.05
C LYS A 6 -41.26 57.71 5.98
N THR A 7 -40.38 58.61 6.41
CA THR A 7 -38.92 58.41 6.37
C THR A 7 -38.45 57.39 7.42
N ILE A 8 -39.15 57.32 8.57
CA ILE A 8 -38.86 56.36 9.65
C ILE A 8 -39.27 54.95 9.23
N THR A 9 -40.45 54.80 8.59
CA THR A 9 -40.93 53.49 8.12
C THR A 9 -40.03 52.92 7.03
N GLN A 10 -39.58 53.75 6.08
CA GLN A 10 -38.68 53.32 5.00
C GLN A 10 -37.30 52.89 5.52
N LYS A 11 -36.72 53.65 6.48
CA LYS A 11 -35.47 53.25 7.14
C LYS A 11 -35.61 51.94 7.91
N LYS A 12 -36.72 51.72 8.62
CA LYS A 12 -36.99 50.45 9.32
C LYS A 12 -37.06 49.27 8.35
N SER A 13 -37.79 49.41 7.23
CA SER A 13 -37.89 48.34 6.22
C SER A 13 -36.54 48.00 5.58
N ILE A 14 -35.69 48.99 5.30
CA ILE A 14 -34.35 48.77 4.73
C ILE A 14 -33.43 48.06 5.75
N ILE A 15 -33.52 48.40 7.04
CA ILE A 15 -32.74 47.75 8.09
C ILE A 15 -33.15 46.28 8.25
N ILE A 16 -34.46 45.97 8.25
CA ILE A 16 -34.97 44.59 8.34
C ILE A 16 -34.54 43.76 7.12
N LEU A 17 -34.62 44.33 5.92
CA LEU A 17 -34.17 43.65 4.69
C LEU A 17 -32.65 43.37 4.72
N LYS A 18 -31.82 44.32 5.18
CA LYS A 18 -30.38 44.10 5.35
C LYS A 18 -30.06 43.05 6.40
N MET A 19 -30.76 43.05 7.54
CA MET A 19 -30.56 42.05 8.61
C MET A 19 -30.94 40.64 8.14
N ASN A 20 -32.05 40.49 7.41
CA ASN A 20 -32.44 39.22 6.82
C ASN A 20 -31.42 38.74 5.78
N PHE A 21 -30.95 39.63 4.89
CA PHE A 21 -29.93 39.28 3.88
C PHE A 21 -28.63 38.79 4.52
N ILE A 22 -28.15 39.48 5.57
CA ILE A 22 -26.94 39.11 6.33
C ILE A 22 -27.12 37.75 7.03
N SER A 23 -28.30 37.50 7.63
CA SER A 23 -28.63 36.22 8.26
C SER A 23 -28.66 35.06 7.26
N TYR A 24 -29.32 35.23 6.10
CA TYR A 24 -29.33 34.22 5.05
C TYR A 24 -27.94 33.91 4.51
N SER A 25 -27.10 34.91 4.27
CA SER A 25 -25.71 34.70 3.81
C SER A 25 -24.82 34.00 4.85
N SER A 26 -25.05 34.25 6.14
CA SER A 26 -24.30 33.60 7.24
C SER A 26 -24.64 32.10 7.34
N HIS A 27 -25.91 31.73 7.16
CA HIS A 27 -26.34 30.33 7.16
C HIS A 27 -25.86 29.56 5.91
N ILE A 28 -25.81 30.21 4.74
CA ILE A 28 -25.26 29.61 3.51
C ILE A 28 -23.76 29.32 3.64
N LEU A 29 -22.99 30.25 4.23
CA LEU A 29 -21.55 30.08 4.49
C LEU A 29 -21.25 28.94 5.48
N ILE A 30 -22.08 28.78 6.52
CA ILE A 30 -21.94 27.70 7.51
C ILE A 30 -22.26 26.33 6.90
N ILE A 31 -23.29 26.23 6.04
CA ILE A 31 -23.65 24.97 5.35
C ILE A 31 -22.56 24.56 4.34
N LEU A 32 -21.98 25.51 3.61
CA LEU A 32 -20.84 25.25 2.71
C LEU A 32 -19.59 24.79 3.47
N ALA A 33 -19.27 25.40 4.62
CA ALA A 33 -18.14 24.97 5.45
C ALA A 33 -18.34 23.56 6.04
N ALA A 34 -19.57 23.18 6.41
CA ALA A 34 -19.89 21.85 6.91
C ALA A 34 -19.80 20.77 5.82
N LEU A 35 -20.08 21.09 4.55
CA LEU A 35 -19.97 20.16 3.41
C LEU A 35 -18.52 19.84 3.01
N VAL A 36 -17.58 20.77 3.25
CA VAL A 36 -16.16 20.56 2.93
C VAL A 36 -15.45 19.65 3.96
N GLY A 37 -16.00 19.51 5.17
CA GLY A 37 -15.38 18.74 6.26
C GLY A 37 -15.63 17.23 6.26
N VAL A 38 -16.45 16.68 5.36
CA VAL A 38 -17.01 15.30 5.49
C VAL A 38 -16.35 14.24 4.57
N LEU A 39 -15.35 14.58 3.74
CA LEU A 39 -14.81 13.62 2.76
C LEU A 39 -13.34 13.23 2.91
N VAL A 40 -12.69 13.50 4.05
CA VAL A 40 -11.37 12.89 4.32
C VAL A 40 -11.58 11.53 4.99
N VAL A 41 -12.07 10.57 4.21
CA VAL A 41 -12.04 9.16 4.64
C VAL A 41 -10.58 8.72 4.58
N PRO A 42 -9.96 8.22 5.67
CA PRO A 42 -8.64 7.62 5.58
C PRO A 42 -8.74 6.37 4.73
N SER A 43 -8.40 6.49 3.45
CA SER A 43 -8.16 5.32 2.60
C SER A 43 -6.98 4.58 3.24
N LYS A 44 -7.19 3.31 3.59
CA LYS A 44 -6.08 2.38 3.82
C LYS A 44 -5.27 2.36 2.52
N ALA A 45 -4.21 3.16 2.47
CA ALA A 45 -3.39 3.31 1.26
C ALA A 45 -3.01 1.91 0.78
N GLN A 46 -3.39 1.60 -0.46
CA GLN A 46 -2.94 0.38 -1.12
C GLN A 46 -1.43 0.47 -1.32
N ASP A 47 -0.72 -0.63 -1.14
CA ASP A 47 0.72 -0.69 -1.40
C ASP A 47 0.99 -0.32 -2.86
N SER A 48 1.87 0.66 -3.07
CA SER A 48 2.28 1.07 -4.42
C SER A 48 3.38 0.14 -4.95
N PRO A 49 3.54 0.01 -6.28
CA PRO A 49 4.69 -0.66 -6.88
C PRO A 49 6.04 -0.23 -6.27
N GLN A 50 6.18 1.06 -6.00
CA GLN A 50 7.42 1.64 -5.52
C GLN A 50 7.74 1.26 -4.07
N ASP A 51 6.73 0.96 -3.24
CA ASP A 51 6.93 0.51 -1.86
C ASP A 51 7.68 -0.83 -1.83
N TYR A 52 7.27 -1.77 -2.67
CA TYR A 52 7.98 -3.05 -2.85
C TYR A 52 9.38 -2.83 -3.43
N VAL A 53 9.49 -2.11 -4.54
CA VAL A 53 10.77 -1.91 -5.25
C VAL A 53 11.80 -1.22 -4.35
N ASN A 54 11.41 -0.18 -3.61
CA ASN A 54 12.29 0.53 -2.70
C ASN A 54 12.82 -0.38 -1.59
N ALA A 55 11.93 -1.13 -0.93
CA ALA A 55 12.33 -2.03 0.15
C ALA A 55 13.31 -3.11 -0.34
N HIS A 56 13.07 -3.68 -1.53
CA HIS A 56 13.99 -4.64 -2.15
C HIS A 56 15.33 -4.00 -2.49
N ASN A 57 15.31 -2.84 -3.16
CA ASN A 57 16.53 -2.18 -3.63
C ASN A 57 17.37 -1.64 -2.47
N GLN A 58 16.75 -1.26 -1.35
CA GLN A 58 17.46 -0.95 -0.11
C GLN A 58 18.24 -2.17 0.41
N ALA A 59 17.61 -3.35 0.45
CA ALA A 59 18.28 -4.58 0.90
C ALA A 59 19.39 -5.02 -0.07
N ARG A 60 19.16 -4.91 -1.38
CA ARG A 60 20.14 -5.25 -2.44
C ARG A 60 21.37 -4.35 -2.39
N ALA A 61 21.18 -3.04 -2.18
CA ALA A 61 22.28 -2.09 -2.06
C ALA A 61 23.22 -2.41 -0.88
N GLN A 62 22.69 -2.92 0.23
CA GLN A 62 23.49 -3.31 1.40
C GLN A 62 24.50 -4.44 1.13
N VAL A 63 24.28 -5.21 0.06
CA VAL A 63 25.14 -6.35 -0.33
C VAL A 63 25.76 -6.17 -1.72
N GLY A 64 25.74 -4.94 -2.26
CA GLY A 64 26.35 -4.63 -3.56
C GLY A 64 25.66 -5.28 -4.74
N VAL A 65 24.37 -5.60 -4.62
CA VAL A 65 23.55 -6.13 -5.71
C VAL A 65 22.82 -4.98 -6.40
N GLY A 66 22.85 -4.96 -7.75
CA GLY A 66 22.18 -3.92 -8.54
C GLY A 66 20.66 -3.92 -8.38
N PRO A 67 19.97 -2.80 -8.63
CA PRO A 67 18.54 -2.69 -8.38
C PRO A 67 17.70 -3.59 -9.30
N MET A 68 16.51 -3.95 -8.83
CA MET A 68 15.44 -4.52 -9.65
C MET A 68 14.38 -3.46 -9.98
N GLN A 69 13.62 -3.71 -11.04
CA GLN A 69 12.59 -2.80 -11.57
C GLN A 69 11.21 -3.48 -11.51
N TRP A 70 10.16 -2.67 -11.34
CA TRP A 70 8.79 -3.16 -11.42
C TRP A 70 8.45 -3.63 -12.83
N ASP A 71 7.73 -4.75 -12.93
CA ASP A 71 7.16 -5.26 -14.17
C ASP A 71 5.66 -5.51 -13.98
N GLU A 72 4.84 -4.78 -14.74
CA GLU A 72 3.38 -4.85 -14.64
C GLU A 72 2.82 -6.22 -15.04
N GLY A 73 3.48 -6.94 -15.94
CA GLY A 73 3.07 -8.29 -16.35
C GLY A 73 3.28 -9.30 -15.22
N ILE A 74 4.40 -9.21 -14.52
CA ILE A 74 4.69 -10.03 -13.33
C ILE A 74 3.73 -9.66 -12.18
N ALA A 75 3.40 -8.38 -12.01
CA ALA A 75 2.46 -7.94 -10.99
C ALA A 75 1.03 -8.43 -11.26
N ALA A 76 0.60 -8.39 -12.53
CA ALA A 76 -0.68 -8.95 -12.96
C ALA A 76 -0.74 -10.47 -12.71
N TYR A 77 0.36 -11.19 -12.95
CA TYR A 77 0.47 -12.61 -12.60
C TYR A 77 0.31 -12.82 -11.08
N ALA A 78 1.08 -12.09 -10.26
CA ALA A 78 1.02 -12.18 -8.80
C ALA A 78 -0.40 -11.93 -8.29
N ARG A 79 -1.07 -10.90 -8.82
CA ARG A 79 -2.45 -10.52 -8.49
C ARG A 79 -3.43 -11.65 -8.80
N SER A 80 -3.40 -12.15 -10.03
CA SER A 80 -4.25 -13.26 -10.47
C SER A 80 -4.07 -14.49 -9.59
N TYR A 81 -2.83 -14.76 -9.17
CA TYR A 81 -2.54 -15.88 -8.29
C TYR A 81 -3.11 -15.71 -6.88
N VAL A 82 -2.78 -14.62 -6.18
CA VAL A 82 -3.22 -14.45 -4.78
C VAL A 82 -4.74 -14.27 -4.67
N ASP A 83 -5.42 -13.78 -5.70
CA ASP A 83 -6.89 -13.68 -5.70
C ASP A 83 -7.56 -15.05 -5.60
N ARG A 84 -6.92 -16.11 -6.11
CA ARG A 84 -7.41 -17.51 -5.98
C ARG A 84 -7.27 -18.03 -4.55
N LEU A 85 -6.36 -17.48 -3.76
CA LEU A 85 -6.09 -17.92 -2.38
C LEU A 85 -7.00 -17.23 -1.35
N LYS A 86 -7.76 -16.20 -1.76
CA LYS A 86 -8.58 -15.36 -0.87
C LYS A 86 -9.59 -16.13 -0.01
N GLY A 87 -10.13 -17.23 -0.55
CA GLY A 87 -11.16 -18.05 0.11
C GLY A 87 -10.64 -18.72 1.36
N ASP A 88 -9.67 -19.63 1.19
CA ASP A 88 -9.11 -20.43 2.30
C ASP A 88 -7.99 -19.71 3.05
N CYS A 89 -7.42 -18.66 2.44
CA CYS A 89 -6.26 -17.94 2.95
C CYS A 89 -5.04 -18.82 3.23
N ASN A 90 -4.88 -19.92 2.47
CA ASN A 90 -3.71 -20.78 2.58
C ASN A 90 -2.55 -20.17 1.77
N SER A 91 -1.44 -19.91 2.45
CA SER A 91 -0.21 -19.45 1.80
C SER A 91 0.52 -20.64 1.20
N VAL A 92 0.34 -20.83 -0.11
CA VAL A 92 0.92 -21.92 -0.89
C VAL A 92 1.55 -21.33 -2.15
N HIS A 93 2.68 -21.88 -2.58
CA HIS A 93 3.40 -21.42 -3.77
C HIS A 93 2.66 -21.71 -5.08
N SER A 94 2.78 -20.80 -6.05
CA SER A 94 2.10 -20.90 -7.34
C SER A 94 2.60 -22.02 -8.24
N GLY A 95 3.86 -22.43 -8.07
CA GLY A 95 4.53 -23.33 -9.01
C GLY A 95 4.71 -22.71 -10.40
N GLY A 96 4.61 -21.37 -10.48
CA GLY A 96 4.72 -20.60 -11.71
C GLY A 96 6.13 -20.56 -12.31
N PRO A 97 6.28 -19.84 -13.44
CA PRO A 97 7.57 -19.70 -14.12
C PRO A 97 8.53 -18.73 -13.41
N TYR A 98 8.05 -17.95 -12.44
CA TYR A 98 8.81 -16.93 -11.73
C TYR A 98 9.40 -17.47 -10.42
N GLY A 99 10.44 -16.81 -9.92
CA GLY A 99 10.79 -16.94 -8.50
C GLY A 99 9.65 -16.36 -7.67
N GLU A 100 9.43 -16.82 -6.45
CA GLU A 100 8.28 -16.38 -5.66
C GLU A 100 8.60 -16.34 -4.17
N ASN A 101 8.24 -15.21 -3.53
CA ASN A 101 8.12 -15.12 -2.09
C ASN A 101 6.66 -14.90 -1.71
N LEU A 102 6.23 -15.56 -0.64
CA LEU A 102 4.91 -15.40 -0.05
C LEU A 102 5.01 -14.91 1.40
N ALA A 103 4.04 -14.12 1.82
CA ALA A 103 3.88 -13.70 3.20
C ALA A 103 2.41 -13.75 3.61
N GLY A 104 2.17 -14.06 4.89
CA GLY A 104 0.85 -14.08 5.50
C GLY A 104 0.09 -15.41 5.34
N GLY A 105 -1.22 -15.33 5.11
CA GLY A 105 -2.15 -16.46 5.19
C GLY A 105 -2.82 -16.59 6.56
N GLY A 106 -3.71 -17.57 6.70
CA GLY A 106 -4.45 -17.85 7.94
C GLY A 106 -5.12 -16.60 8.52
N ASN A 107 -4.92 -16.33 9.80
CA ASN A 107 -5.44 -15.15 10.50
C ASN A 107 -4.35 -14.09 10.75
N SER A 108 -3.43 -13.89 9.79
CA SER A 108 -2.30 -12.95 9.88
C SER A 108 -2.67 -11.48 10.08
N GLY A 109 -3.95 -11.12 10.00
CA GLY A 109 -4.38 -9.73 10.01
C GLY A 109 -4.05 -9.00 8.71
N ASP A 110 -3.95 -7.68 8.79
CA ASP A 110 -3.58 -6.80 7.68
C ASP A 110 -2.17 -6.25 7.93
N PHE A 111 -1.29 -6.37 6.93
CA PHE A 111 0.09 -5.88 6.95
C PHE A 111 0.46 -5.35 5.56
N SER A 112 1.42 -4.42 5.49
CA SER A 112 1.82 -3.78 4.24
C SER A 112 2.75 -4.66 3.40
N GLY A 113 2.92 -4.28 2.14
CA GLY A 113 3.94 -4.83 1.26
C GLY A 113 5.35 -4.62 1.81
N VAL A 114 5.61 -3.44 2.39
CA VAL A 114 6.90 -3.14 3.05
C VAL A 114 7.14 -4.08 4.24
N ASP A 115 6.10 -4.35 5.04
CA ASP A 115 6.21 -5.31 6.15
C ASP A 115 6.58 -6.71 5.65
N ALA A 116 6.01 -7.16 4.52
CA ALA A 116 6.36 -8.43 3.90
C ALA A 116 7.81 -8.49 3.45
N VAL A 117 8.29 -7.44 2.76
CA VAL A 117 9.68 -7.39 2.31
C VAL A 117 10.63 -7.37 3.50
N ASN A 118 10.32 -6.61 4.56
CA ASN A 118 11.12 -6.57 5.77
C ASN A 118 11.14 -7.92 6.50
N LEU A 119 10.01 -8.65 6.53
CA LEU A 119 9.95 -10.01 7.06
C LEU A 119 10.95 -10.93 6.35
N TRP A 120 10.98 -10.89 5.01
CA TRP A 120 11.92 -11.68 4.20
C TRP A 120 13.36 -11.20 4.39
N VAL A 121 13.61 -9.89 4.43
CA VAL A 121 14.95 -9.31 4.62
C VAL A 121 15.54 -9.68 5.99
N ASN A 122 14.71 -9.78 7.03
CA ASN A 122 15.15 -10.14 8.37
C ASN A 122 15.76 -11.55 8.45
N GLU A 123 15.44 -12.44 7.51
CA GLU A 123 16.08 -13.76 7.40
C GLU A 123 17.58 -13.67 7.03
N LYS A 124 18.09 -12.48 6.68
CA LYS A 124 19.53 -12.21 6.55
C LYS A 124 20.34 -12.72 7.76
N ALA A 125 19.77 -12.64 8.97
CA ALA A 125 20.41 -13.14 10.18
C ALA A 125 20.66 -14.66 10.16
N GLU A 126 19.89 -15.39 9.35
CA GLU A 126 19.96 -16.85 9.23
C GLU A 126 20.80 -17.31 8.02
N TYR A 127 21.27 -16.39 7.17
CA TYR A 127 22.06 -16.71 5.98
C TYR A 127 23.56 -16.48 6.19
N ASN A 128 24.38 -17.49 5.88
CA ASN A 128 25.83 -17.36 5.82
C ASN A 128 26.31 -17.24 4.35
N PRO A 129 26.80 -16.07 3.90
CA PRO A 129 27.23 -15.86 2.52
C PRO A 129 28.56 -16.57 2.18
N VAL A 130 29.39 -16.89 3.17
CA VAL A 130 30.67 -17.57 2.95
C VAL A 130 30.40 -19.02 2.54
N SER A 131 29.65 -19.76 3.35
CA SER A 131 29.29 -21.16 3.12
C SER A 131 28.10 -21.36 2.18
N ASN A 132 27.32 -20.31 1.89
CA ASN A 132 26.06 -20.37 1.15
C ASN A 132 25.03 -21.32 1.80
N THR A 133 24.84 -21.19 3.12
CA THR A 133 23.94 -22.05 3.91
C THR A 133 23.00 -21.22 4.75
N CYS A 134 21.80 -21.75 4.99
CA CYS A 134 20.88 -21.21 6.00
C CYS A 134 21.00 -21.98 7.32
N ASN A 135 21.03 -21.27 8.44
CA ASN A 135 20.87 -21.88 9.77
C ASN A 135 19.41 -22.26 10.03
N ARG A 136 18.47 -21.46 9.51
CA ARG A 136 17.02 -21.70 9.53
C ARG A 136 16.41 -21.41 8.15
N GLU A 137 15.25 -20.77 8.10
CA GLU A 137 14.71 -20.27 6.85
C GLU A 137 15.48 -19.01 6.43
N CYS A 138 15.91 -18.98 5.18
CA CYS A 138 16.56 -17.82 4.59
C CYS A 138 16.31 -17.67 3.10
N ARG A 139 15.47 -18.55 2.52
CA ARG A 139 15.24 -18.58 1.08
C ARG A 139 14.44 -17.37 0.61
N HIS A 140 13.66 -16.72 1.48
CA HIS A 140 13.01 -15.48 1.09
C HIS A 140 14.03 -14.34 1.00
N TYR A 141 14.94 -14.24 1.97
CA TYR A 141 16.06 -13.29 1.89
C TYR A 141 16.90 -13.51 0.64
N THR A 142 17.34 -14.73 0.37
CA THR A 142 18.19 -15.00 -0.81
C THR A 142 17.50 -14.67 -2.12
N GLN A 143 16.17 -14.81 -2.21
CA GLN A 143 15.41 -14.35 -3.38
C GLN A 143 15.34 -12.82 -3.48
N VAL A 144 15.13 -12.10 -2.37
CA VAL A 144 15.11 -10.62 -2.36
C VAL A 144 16.43 -10.05 -2.91
N VAL A 145 17.56 -10.64 -2.50
CA VAL A 145 18.89 -10.22 -2.93
C VAL A 145 19.48 -11.04 -4.08
N TRP A 146 18.65 -11.80 -4.81
CA TRP A 146 19.13 -12.62 -5.92
C TRP A 146 19.62 -11.74 -7.07
N ARG A 147 20.92 -11.79 -7.37
CA ARG A 147 21.55 -10.88 -8.35
C ARG A 147 20.93 -10.96 -9.74
N LYS A 148 20.60 -12.16 -10.20
CA LYS A 148 20.07 -12.37 -11.55
C LYS A 148 18.62 -11.91 -11.70
N SER A 149 17.85 -11.82 -10.60
CA SER A 149 16.48 -11.31 -10.65
C SER A 149 16.52 -9.80 -10.78
N VAL A 150 16.04 -9.28 -11.92
CA VAL A 150 16.11 -7.86 -12.28
C VAL A 150 14.72 -7.23 -12.45
N ARG A 151 13.68 -8.05 -12.52
CA ARG A 151 12.29 -7.64 -12.58
C ARG A 151 11.50 -8.22 -11.41
N ILE A 152 10.57 -7.45 -10.88
CA ILE A 152 9.68 -7.87 -9.80
C ILE A 152 8.25 -7.38 -10.06
N GLY A 153 7.28 -8.19 -9.69
CA GLY A 153 5.89 -7.78 -9.60
C GLY A 153 5.22 -8.42 -8.39
N CYS A 154 4.50 -7.61 -7.62
CA CYS A 154 3.90 -8.02 -6.35
C CYS A 154 2.40 -7.76 -6.31
N ALA A 155 1.70 -8.50 -5.46
CA ALA A 155 0.29 -8.27 -5.17
C ALA A 155 -0.08 -8.67 -3.75
N LYS A 156 -1.04 -7.95 -3.17
CA LYS A 156 -1.59 -8.17 -1.83
C LYS A 156 -3.09 -8.45 -1.90
N VAL A 157 -3.57 -9.57 -1.36
CA VAL A 157 -5.02 -9.84 -1.20
C VAL A 157 -5.41 -9.83 0.27
N ARG A 158 -6.60 -9.28 0.54
CA ARG A 158 -7.26 -9.43 1.83
C ARG A 158 -8.19 -10.64 1.79
N CYS A 159 -7.91 -11.66 2.59
CA CYS A 159 -8.70 -12.89 2.68
C CYS A 159 -10.04 -12.68 3.38
N ASN A 160 -11.00 -13.58 3.11
CA ASN A 160 -12.34 -13.54 3.71
C ASN A 160 -12.33 -13.70 5.24
N ASN A 161 -11.35 -14.43 5.77
CA ASN A 161 -11.25 -14.80 7.18
C ASN A 161 -10.54 -13.76 8.06
N GLY A 162 -10.10 -12.62 7.52
CA GLY A 162 -9.32 -11.68 8.34
C GLY A 162 -7.80 -11.72 8.13
N GLY A 163 -7.26 -12.65 7.33
CA GLY A 163 -5.85 -12.66 6.94
C GLY A 163 -5.51 -11.86 5.69
N THR A 164 -4.21 -11.75 5.41
CA THR A 164 -3.65 -11.13 4.20
C THR A 164 -2.65 -12.07 3.56
N ILE A 165 -2.63 -12.16 2.23
CA ILE A 165 -1.56 -12.85 1.50
C ILE A 165 -0.89 -11.84 0.58
N ILE A 166 0.44 -11.82 0.59
CA ILE A 166 1.26 -11.04 -0.32
C ILE A 166 2.16 -12.00 -1.10
N SER A 167 2.18 -11.87 -2.43
CA SER A 167 3.08 -12.58 -3.32
C SER A 167 3.93 -11.57 -4.08
N CYS A 168 5.26 -11.77 -4.07
CA CYS A 168 6.19 -11.08 -4.96
C CYS A 168 6.85 -12.11 -5.87
N ASN A 169 6.77 -11.86 -7.18
CA ASN A 169 7.31 -12.73 -8.22
C ASN A 169 8.51 -12.07 -8.88
N TYR A 170 9.53 -12.88 -9.20
CA TYR A 170 10.85 -12.42 -9.62
C TYR A 170 11.25 -13.03 -10.95
N ASP A 171 11.80 -12.20 -11.84
CA ASP A 171 12.31 -12.66 -13.13
C ASP A 171 13.71 -12.08 -13.45
N PRO A 172 14.64 -12.91 -13.92
CA PRO A 172 14.65 -14.39 -13.85
C PRO A 172 14.42 -14.95 -12.44
N PRO A 173 13.92 -16.19 -12.31
CA PRO A 173 13.77 -16.86 -11.01
C PRO A 173 15.10 -17.01 -10.28
N GLY A 174 15.04 -17.01 -8.95
CA GLY A 174 16.19 -17.19 -8.08
C GLY A 174 16.22 -18.52 -7.33
N ASN A 175 17.05 -18.59 -6.30
CA ASN A 175 17.18 -19.75 -5.40
C ASN A 175 17.54 -21.07 -6.10
N TYR A 176 18.35 -21.00 -7.15
CA TYR A 176 18.92 -22.21 -7.77
C TYR A 176 19.89 -22.91 -6.82
N VAL A 177 19.71 -24.22 -6.67
CA VAL A 177 20.56 -25.05 -5.80
C VAL A 177 22.02 -24.97 -6.26
N GLY A 178 22.91 -24.62 -5.33
CA GLY A 178 24.35 -24.49 -5.59
C GLY A 178 24.79 -23.13 -6.11
N GLU A 179 23.87 -22.24 -6.47
CA GLU A 179 24.20 -20.86 -6.84
C GLU A 179 24.14 -19.92 -5.61
N LYS A 180 25.00 -18.89 -5.61
CA LYS A 180 24.97 -17.84 -4.59
C LYS A 180 24.05 -16.69 -5.04
N PRO A 181 23.26 -16.10 -4.13
CA PRO A 181 22.43 -14.94 -4.44
C PRO A 181 23.26 -13.70 -4.76
N TYR A 182 24.42 -13.53 -4.11
CA TYR A 182 25.33 -12.40 -4.31
C TYR A 182 26.80 -12.75 -4.07
#